data_AF-A0A1T4SQ16-F1
#
_entry.id   AF-A0A1T4SQ16-F1
#
_cell.length_a   1.000
_cell.length_b   1.000
_cell.length_c   1.000
_cell.angle_alpha   90.00
_cell.angle_beta   90.00
_cell.angle_gamma   90.00
#
_symmetry.space_group_name_H-M   'P 1'
#
loop_
_entity.id
_entity.type
_entity.pdbx_description
1 polymer ?
#
loop_
_entity_poly.entity_id
_entity_poly.type
_entity_poly.pdbx_seq_one_letter_code
_entity_poly.pdbx_strand_id
1 'polypeptide(L)'
;MNLAFKIARVLIWVEYIIHVIVAVMLIAAVGGIILNTFTGLSLTKNVLLLISNALLIMIIKEVIWTVVKFFKKERFSVTSFILIGIISAVRQNLFVEAQKSLTKSHGLDTLIEISINTLIILALAIAYYIVKKAESCPGE
;
A
#
# COMPACT_ATOMS: atom_id res chain seq x y z
N MET A 1 -18.11 21.77 15.31
CA MET A 1 -17.14 21.25 16.31
C MET A 1 -17.40 19.79 16.74
N ASN A 2 -18.66 19.36 16.99
CA ASN A 2 -18.97 17.97 17.38
C ASN A 2 -18.76 16.90 16.29
N LEU A 3 -18.95 17.23 15.00
CA LEU A 3 -18.87 16.25 13.91
C LEU A 3 -17.45 15.75 13.63
N ALA A 4 -16.47 16.67 13.58
CA ALA A 4 -15.06 16.35 13.32
C ALA A 4 -14.43 15.47 14.41
N PHE A 5 -14.83 15.67 15.67
CA PHE A 5 -14.38 14.85 16.79
C PHE A 5 -15.02 13.46 16.77
N LYS A 6 -16.30 13.36 16.37
CA LYS A 6 -17.01 12.09 16.23
C LYS A 6 -16.42 11.24 15.09
N ILE A 7 -16.12 11.85 13.94
CA ILE A 7 -15.49 11.20 12.78
C ILE A 7 -14.08 10.72 13.14
N ALA A 8 -13.27 11.56 13.80
CA ALA A 8 -11.92 11.17 14.20
C ALA A 8 -11.94 9.99 15.19
N ARG A 9 -12.88 9.99 16.14
CA ARG A 9 -13.02 8.90 17.12
C ARG A 9 -13.43 7.58 16.46
N VAL A 10 -14.39 7.61 15.53
CA VAL A 10 -14.82 6.42 14.78
C VAL A 10 -13.67 5.89 13.91
N LEU A 11 -12.93 6.79 13.24
CA LEU A 11 -11.79 6.40 12.41
C LEU A 11 -10.71 5.70 13.22
N ILE A 12 -10.32 6.25 14.38
CA ILE A 12 -9.29 5.65 15.26
C ILE A 12 -9.72 4.25 15.73
N TRP A 13 -11.00 4.09 16.08
CA TRP A 13 -11.51 2.80 16.54
C TRP A 13 -11.51 1.75 15.42
N VAL A 14 -11.94 2.14 14.22
CA VAL A 14 -11.89 1.29 13.02
C VAL A 14 -10.45 0.92 12.67
N GLU A 15 -9.52 1.88 12.71
CA GLU A 15 -8.10 1.63 12.45
C GLU A 15 -7.49 0.62 13.43
N TYR A 16 -7.85 0.72 14.71
CA TYR A 16 -7.38 -0.21 15.73
C TYR A 16 -7.86 -1.64 15.43
N ILE A 17 -9.15 -1.81 15.12
CA ILE A 17 -9.74 -3.12 14.77
C ILE A 17 -9.07 -3.70 13.53
N ILE A 18 -8.92 -2.89 12.47
CA ILE A 18 -8.26 -3.32 11.24
C ILE A 18 -6.82 -3.78 11.54
N HIS A 19 -6.10 -3.05 12.38
CA HIS A 19 -4.73 -3.39 12.72
C HIS A 19 -4.63 -4.70 13.51
N VAL A 20 -5.54 -4.94 14.45
CA VAL A 20 -5.63 -6.20 15.20
C VAL A 20 -5.93 -7.36 14.25
N ILE A 21 -6.91 -7.22 13.35
CA ILE A 21 -7.27 -8.26 12.38
C ILE A 21 -6.07 -8.60 11.48
N VAL A 22 -5.40 -7.59 10.93
CA VAL A 22 -4.21 -7.78 10.08
C VAL A 22 -3.09 -8.46 10.86
N ALA A 23 -2.84 -8.07 12.12
CA ALA A 23 -1.82 -8.70 12.96
C ALA A 23 -2.10 -10.19 13.16
N VAL A 24 -3.35 -10.56 13.48
CA VAL A 24 -3.76 -11.97 13.62
C VAL A 24 -3.56 -12.73 12.31
N MET A 25 -3.94 -12.12 11.18
CA MET A 25 -3.81 -12.72 9.86
C MET A 25 -2.34 -12.99 9.47
N LEU A 26 -1.43 -12.08 9.82
CA LEU A 26 0.01 -12.26 9.60
C LEU A 26 0.60 -13.33 10.54
N ILE A 27 0.18 -13.38 11.80
CA ILE A 27 0.60 -14.43 12.74
C ILE A 27 0.16 -15.82 12.21
N ALA A 28 -1.08 -15.93 11.73
CA ALA A 28 -1.57 -17.16 11.12
C ALA A 28 -0.78 -17.54 9.85
N ALA A 29 -0.41 -16.56 9.02
CA ALA A 29 0.45 -16.80 7.86
C ALA A 29 1.83 -17.34 8.28
N VAL A 30 2.47 -16.75 9.28
CA VAL A 30 3.76 -17.22 9.82
C VAL A 30 3.63 -18.63 10.37
N GLY A 31 2.59 -18.93 11.14
CA GLY A 31 2.30 -20.29 11.62
C GLY A 31 2.13 -21.28 10.46
N GLY A 32 1.41 -20.88 9.41
CA GLY A 32 1.24 -21.68 8.19
C GLY A 32 2.56 -21.98 7.47
N ILE A 33 3.48 -21.01 7.39
CA ILE A 33 4.83 -21.21 6.80
C ILE A 33 5.62 -22.21 7.60
N ILE A 34 5.65 -22.06 8.93
CA ILE A 34 6.37 -22.95 9.83
C ILE A 34 5.85 -24.38 9.66
N LEU A 35 4.53 -24.58 9.74
CA LEU A 35 3.91 -25.90 9.57
C LEU A 35 4.18 -26.51 8.17
N ASN A 36 4.14 -25.69 7.11
CA ASN A 36 4.49 -26.09 5.76
C ASN A 36 5.95 -26.61 5.67
N THR A 37 6.89 -25.93 6.33
CA THR A 37 8.30 -26.36 6.38
C THR A 37 8.48 -27.68 7.14
N PHE A 38 7.74 -27.90 8.22
CA PHE A 38 7.86 -29.13 9.03
C PHE A 38 7.12 -30.34 8.45
N THR A 39 5.96 -30.12 7.80
CA THR A 39 5.09 -31.22 7.33
C THR A 39 5.20 -31.48 5.83
N GLY A 40 5.88 -30.61 5.06
CA GLY A 40 6.02 -30.74 3.60
C GLY A 40 4.72 -30.56 2.82
N LEU A 41 3.61 -30.21 3.49
CA LEU A 41 2.34 -29.89 2.86
C LEU A 41 2.48 -28.62 2.01
N SER A 42 1.91 -28.59 0.81
CA SER A 42 1.94 -27.41 -0.09
C SER A 42 0.86 -26.39 0.29
N LEU A 43 1.07 -25.68 1.41
CA LEU A 43 0.20 -24.58 1.87
C LEU A 43 0.63 -23.20 1.33
N THR A 44 1.71 -23.13 0.54
CA THR A 44 2.32 -21.90 0.03
C THR A 44 1.32 -20.94 -0.61
N LYS A 45 0.38 -21.47 -1.41
CA LYS A 45 -0.62 -20.63 -2.10
C LYS A 45 -1.61 -19.98 -1.13
N ASN A 46 -2.06 -20.72 -0.11
CA ASN A 46 -3.02 -20.20 0.87
C ASN A 46 -2.36 -19.17 1.80
N VAL A 47 -1.12 -19.43 2.22
CA VAL A 47 -0.33 -18.48 3.02
C VAL A 47 -0.10 -17.19 2.24
N LEU A 48 0.29 -17.28 0.97
CA LEU A 48 0.48 -16.10 0.13
C LEU A 48 -0.81 -15.28 0.01
N LEU A 49 -1.94 -15.94 -0.26
CA LEU A 49 -3.23 -15.27 -0.37
C LEU A 49 -3.60 -14.58 0.95
N LEU A 50 -3.27 -15.19 2.08
CA LEU A 50 -3.47 -14.62 3.40
C LEU A 50 -2.61 -13.36 3.62
N ILE A 51 -1.33 -13.39 3.24
CA ILE A 51 -0.45 -12.21 3.33
C ILE A 51 -0.92 -11.12 2.36
N SER A 52 -1.29 -11.49 1.14
CA SER A 52 -1.85 -10.62 0.10
C SER A 52 -3.03 -9.80 0.63
N ASN A 53 -4.01 -10.50 1.21
CA ASN A 53 -5.22 -9.86 1.72
C ASN A 53 -4.92 -9.00 2.96
N ALA A 54 -3.99 -9.42 3.83
CA ALA A 54 -3.56 -8.64 4.98
C ALA A 54 -2.87 -7.33 4.55
N LEU A 55 -1.98 -7.42 3.56
CA LEU A 55 -1.33 -6.27 2.95
C LEU A 55 -2.34 -5.36 2.29
N LEU A 56 -3.28 -5.88 1.48
CA LEU A 56 -4.37 -5.14 0.82
C LEU A 56 -5.18 -4.33 1.84
N ILE A 57 -5.55 -4.93 2.97
CA ILE A 57 -6.26 -4.23 4.03
C ILE A 57 -5.40 -3.10 4.61
N MET A 58 -4.10 -3.34 4.83
CA MET A 58 -3.14 -2.29 5.20
C MET A 58 -2.97 -1.22 4.12
N ILE A 59 -3.14 -1.56 2.83
CA ILE A 59 -3.15 -0.59 1.70
C ILE A 59 -4.28 0.38 1.89
N ILE A 60 -5.48 -0.18 1.97
CA ILE A 60 -6.70 0.58 2.04
C ILE A 60 -6.70 1.45 3.30
N LYS A 61 -6.27 0.90 4.45
CA LYS A 61 -6.12 1.65 5.70
C LYS A 61 -5.22 2.86 5.53
N GLU A 62 -4.01 2.68 5.01
CA GLU A 62 -3.03 3.76 4.88
C GLU A 62 -3.50 4.85 3.91
N VAL A 63 -4.14 4.44 2.80
CA VAL A 63 -4.72 5.37 1.83
C VAL A 63 -5.87 6.16 2.47
N ILE A 64 -6.79 5.50 3.18
CA ILE A 64 -7.88 6.16 3.89
C ILE A 64 -7.34 7.17 4.91
N TRP A 65 -6.35 6.78 5.73
CA TRP A 65 -5.75 7.69 6.71
C TRP A 65 -5.11 8.91 6.05
N THR A 66 -4.37 8.68 4.96
CA THR A 66 -3.72 9.74 4.20
C THR A 66 -4.75 10.68 3.58
N VAL A 67 -5.83 10.14 3.02
CA VAL A 67 -6.96 10.90 2.46
C VAL A 67 -7.67 11.71 3.54
N VAL A 68 -7.95 11.14 4.72
CA VAL A 68 -8.56 11.90 5.83
C VAL A 68 -7.65 13.01 6.33
N LYS A 69 -6.34 12.76 6.42
CA LYS A 69 -5.34 13.77 6.78
C LYS A 69 -5.26 14.89 5.74
N PHE A 70 -5.47 14.56 4.47
CA PHE A 70 -5.57 15.52 3.37
C PHE A 70 -6.81 16.41 3.50
N PHE A 71 -8.00 15.82 3.66
CA PHE A 71 -9.25 16.57 3.83
C PHE A 71 -9.25 17.50 5.06
N LYS A 72 -8.49 17.16 6.10
CA LYS A 72 -8.33 18.02 7.29
C LYS A 72 -7.45 19.25 7.07
N LYS A 73 -6.62 19.30 6.03
CA LYS A 73 -5.82 20.48 5.68
C LYS A 73 -6.56 21.28 4.60
N GLU A 74 -7.26 22.34 5.01
CA GLU A 74 -8.18 23.17 4.20
C GLU A 74 -7.57 23.90 2.97
N ARG A 75 -6.35 23.59 2.54
CA ARG A 75 -5.78 24.15 1.31
C ARG A 75 -5.47 22.98 0.38
N PHE A 76 -6.12 22.95 -0.79
CA PHE A 76 -5.83 22.03 -1.90
C PHE A 76 -4.33 22.10 -2.26
N SER A 77 -3.51 21.33 -1.55
CA SER A 77 -2.07 21.25 -1.79
C SER A 77 -1.84 20.10 -2.75
N VAL A 78 -1.40 20.44 -3.96
CA VAL A 78 -1.03 19.50 -5.03
C VAL A 78 -0.04 18.46 -4.50
N THR A 79 0.87 18.86 -3.61
CA THR A 79 1.81 17.96 -2.92
C THR A 79 1.12 16.81 -2.17
N SER A 80 -0.01 17.04 -1.50
CA SER A 80 -0.69 15.96 -0.77
C SER A 80 -1.38 14.96 -1.72
N PHE A 81 -1.91 15.43 -2.85
CA PHE A 81 -2.46 14.56 -3.89
C PHE A 81 -1.36 13.68 -4.52
N ILE A 82 -0.19 14.26 -4.82
CA ILE A 82 0.93 13.50 -5.40
C ILE A 82 1.48 12.47 -4.41
N LEU A 83 1.57 12.81 -3.12
CA LEU A 83 1.98 11.85 -2.09
C LEU A 83 1.04 10.63 -2.02
N ILE A 84 -0.28 10.84 -2.12
CA ILE A 84 -1.26 9.74 -2.18
C ILE A 84 -1.02 8.89 -3.43
N GLY A 85 -0.81 9.52 -4.60
CA GLY A 85 -0.50 8.82 -5.86
C GLY A 85 0.76 7.95 -5.77
N ILE A 86 1.83 8.47 -5.16
CA ILE A 86 3.08 7.71 -4.96
C ILE A 86 2.86 6.52 -4.03
N ILE A 87 2.22 6.72 -2.87
CA ILE A 87 1.98 5.65 -1.90
C ILE A 87 1.16 4.52 -2.53
N SER A 88 0.15 4.86 -3.34
CA SER A 88 -0.65 3.87 -4.06
C SER A 88 0.18 3.08 -5.10
N ALA A 89 1.02 3.76 -5.88
CA ALA A 89 1.82 3.14 -6.93
C ALA A 89 2.92 2.21 -6.39
N VAL A 90 3.70 2.68 -5.40
CA VAL A 90 4.80 1.89 -4.78
C VAL A 90 4.26 0.58 -4.20
N ARG A 91 3.09 0.65 -3.59
CA ARG A 91 2.48 -0.46 -2.89
C ARG A 91 1.87 -1.50 -3.83
N GLN A 92 1.21 -1.06 -4.91
CA GLN A 92 0.79 -1.95 -5.99
C GLN A 92 1.99 -2.68 -6.60
N ASN A 93 3.13 -2.00 -6.73
CA ASN A 93 4.35 -2.62 -7.25
C ASN A 93 4.91 -3.72 -6.36
N LEU A 94 5.05 -3.46 -5.05
CA LEU A 94 5.48 -4.48 -4.09
C LEU A 94 4.58 -5.72 -4.13
N PHE A 95 3.28 -5.53 -4.34
CA PHE A 95 2.31 -6.62 -4.43
C PHE A 95 2.45 -7.45 -5.72
N VAL A 96 2.55 -6.78 -6.86
CA VAL A 96 2.73 -7.43 -8.18
C VAL A 96 4.04 -8.22 -8.22
N GLU A 97 5.11 -7.66 -7.67
CA GLU A 97 6.41 -8.36 -7.55
C GLU A 97 6.28 -9.62 -6.70
N ALA A 98 5.67 -9.55 -5.51
CA ALA A 98 5.50 -10.69 -4.62
C ALA A 98 4.69 -11.84 -5.26
N GLN A 99 3.63 -11.53 -6.01
CA GLN A 99 2.87 -12.55 -6.76
C GLN A 99 3.69 -13.18 -7.89
N LYS A 100 4.46 -12.37 -8.62
CA LYS A 100 5.30 -12.86 -9.73
C LYS A 100 6.45 -13.75 -9.23
N SER A 101 7.07 -13.42 -8.09
CA SER A 101 8.09 -14.27 -7.46
C SER A 101 7.59 -15.70 -7.18
N LEU A 102 6.30 -15.87 -6.92
CA LEU A 102 5.71 -17.17 -6.58
C LEU A 102 5.17 -17.92 -7.81
N THR A 103 4.86 -17.21 -8.88
CA THR A 103 4.31 -17.81 -10.11
C THR A 103 5.42 -18.33 -11.05
N LYS A 104 6.70 -18.03 -10.78
CA LYS A 104 7.89 -18.51 -11.53
C LYS A 104 7.72 -18.43 -13.06
N SER A 105 6.93 -17.47 -13.55
CA SER A 105 6.67 -17.24 -14.97
C SER A 105 7.85 -16.47 -15.56
N HIS A 106 8.88 -17.18 -16.00
CA HIS A 106 10.04 -16.61 -16.72
C HIS A 106 9.72 -16.45 -18.21
N GLY A 107 8.71 -15.65 -18.53
CA GLY A 107 8.39 -15.24 -19.90
C GLY A 107 8.77 -13.78 -20.16
N LEU A 108 8.95 -13.41 -21.43
CA LEU A 108 9.19 -12.02 -21.83
C LEU A 108 8.04 -11.09 -21.42
N ASP A 109 6.81 -11.61 -21.35
CA ASP A 109 5.63 -10.87 -20.89
C ASP A 109 5.76 -10.42 -19.43
N THR A 110 6.38 -11.24 -18.58
CA THR A 110 6.61 -10.90 -17.16
C THR A 110 7.57 -9.72 -17.03
N LEU A 111 8.61 -9.66 -17.87
CA LEU A 111 9.59 -8.58 -17.88
C LEU A 111 8.98 -7.26 -18.36
N ILE A 112 8.12 -7.30 -19.39
CA ILE A 112 7.41 -6.13 -19.89
C ILE A 112 6.49 -5.55 -18.81
N GLU A 113 5.74 -6.41 -18.12
CA GLU A 113 4.79 -5.96 -17.10
C GLU A 113 5.51 -5.33 -15.88
N ILE A 114 6.65 -5.90 -15.44
CA ILE A 114 7.48 -5.31 -14.38
C ILE A 114 8.09 -3.98 -14.85
N SER A 115 8.55 -3.90 -16.10
CA SER A 115 9.15 -2.69 -16.67
C SER A 115 8.13 -1.55 -16.74
N ILE A 116 6.90 -1.84 -17.16
CA ILE A 116 5.80 -0.86 -17.20
C ILE A 116 5.50 -0.34 -15.79
N ASN A 117 5.39 -1.22 -14.80
CA ASN A 117 5.06 -0.81 -13.44
C ASN A 117 6.17 0.03 -12.80
N THR A 118 7.44 -0.32 -13.07
CA THR A 118 8.62 0.46 -12.67
C THR A 118 8.62 1.84 -13.33
N LEU A 119 8.27 1.92 -14.61
CA LEU A 119 8.22 3.18 -15.36
C LEU A 119 7.13 4.13 -14.83
N ILE A 120 5.98 3.59 -14.40
CA ILE A 120 4.91 4.37 -13.74
C ILE A 120 5.42 5.01 -12.44
N ILE A 121 6.14 4.26 -11.61
CA ILE A 121 6.73 4.79 -10.36
C ILE A 121 7.73 5.90 -10.68
N LEU A 122 8.59 5.70 -11.68
CA LEU A 122 9.56 6.69 -12.14
C LEU A 122 8.88 7.98 -12.63
N ALA A 123 7.83 7.87 -13.43
CA ALA A 123 7.06 9.02 -13.91
C ALA A 123 6.41 9.81 -12.76
N LEU A 124 5.83 9.11 -11.77
CA LEU A 124 5.26 9.73 -10.58
C LEU A 124 6.31 10.41 -9.71
N ALA A 125 7.50 9.82 -9.56
CA ALA A 125 8.61 10.42 -8.82
C ALA A 125 9.11 11.70 -9.49
N ILE A 126 9.20 11.73 -10.82
CA ILE A 126 9.55 12.93 -11.59
C ILE A 126 8.48 14.01 -11.41
N ALA A 127 7.20 13.66 -11.54
CA ALA A 127 6.09 14.60 -11.33
C ALA A 127 6.13 15.22 -9.92
N TYR A 128 6.40 14.41 -8.90
CA TYR A 128 6.60 14.89 -7.53
C TYR A 128 7.78 15.84 -7.39
N TYR A 129 8.91 15.52 -8.00
CA TYR A 129 10.09 16.38 -7.96
C TYR A 129 9.81 17.75 -8.59
N ILE A 130 9.10 17.79 -9.71
CA ILE A 130 8.71 19.04 -10.38
C ILE A 130 7.79 19.87 -9.50
N VAL A 131 6.75 19.28 -8.91
CA VAL A 131 5.81 20.01 -8.05
C VAL A 131 6.47 20.51 -6.79
N LYS A 132 7.32 19.70 -6.15
CA LYS A 132 8.08 20.13 -4.98
C LYS A 132 9.02 21.30 -5.31
N LYS A 133 9.68 21.25 -6.48
CA LYS A 133 10.56 22.33 -6.95
C LYS A 133 9.76 23.63 -7.20
N ALA A 134 8.58 23.53 -7.80
CA ALA A 134 7.69 24.65 -8.05
C ALA A 134 7.17 25.29 -6.75
N GLU A 135 6.84 24.48 -5.73
CA GLU A 135 6.44 24.99 -4.41
C GLU A 135 7.62 25.65 -3.65
N SER A 136 8.87 25.23 -3.92
CA SER A 136 10.09 25.83 -3.34
C SER A 136 10.65 27.04 -4.10
N CYS A 137 10.01 27.44 -5.21
CA CYS A 137 10.28 28.71 -5.87
C CYS A 137 9.07 29.64 -5.61
N PRO A 138 8.99 30.31 -4.43
CA PRO A 138 8.15 31.49 -4.34
C PRO A 138 8.67 32.47 -5.39
N GLY A 139 7.81 32.85 -6.33
CA GLY A 139 8.07 34.02 -7.15
C GLY A 139 8.06 35.25 -6.23
N GLU A 140 9.21 35.93 -6.21
CA GLU A 140 9.54 37.25 -5.63
C GLU A 140 9.77 37.32 -4.11
#